data_AF-A0A0C9TTN9-F1
#
_entry.id   AF-A0A0C9TTN9-F1
#
_cell.length_a   1.000
_cell.length_b   1.000
_cell.length_c   1.000
_cell.angle_alpha   90.00
_cell.angle_beta   90.00
_cell.angle_gamma   90.00
#
_symmetry.space_group_name_H-M   'P 1'
#
loop_
_entity.id
_entity.type
_entity.pdbx_description
1 polymer ?
#
loop_
_entity_poly.entity_id
_entity_poly.type
_entity_poly.pdbx_seq_one_letter_code
_entity_poly.pdbx_strand_id
1 'polypeptide(L)'
;VQDSKHGLKAARNQLCTGACILSLGNFPIHFQMLLDVADHPLTPLFQHDVDRVDKQDDCTASRLFAKETLDFTLHHYSDHPALSSYLFTLGNLIDAWQHRSLSHSERVKIALRT
;
A
#
# COMPACT_ATOMS: atom_id res chain seq x y z
N VAL A 1 17.54 7.52 -12.24
CA VAL A 1 16.38 6.61 -12.10
C VAL A 1 16.46 5.96 -10.73
N GLN A 2 15.47 6.17 -9.86
CA GLN A 2 15.43 5.55 -8.52
C GLN A 2 14.84 4.14 -8.58
N ASP A 3 15.17 3.30 -7.60
CA ASP A 3 14.65 1.93 -7.46
C ASP A 3 13.17 1.95 -7.05
N SER A 4 12.31 1.32 -7.85
CA SER A 4 10.86 1.31 -7.59
C SER A 4 10.48 0.44 -6.39
N LYS A 5 11.25 -0.60 -6.07
CA LYS A 5 11.04 -1.38 -4.84
C LYS A 5 11.30 -0.55 -3.61
N HIS A 6 12.30 0.32 -3.66
CA HIS A 6 12.56 1.27 -2.59
C HIS A 6 11.39 2.25 -2.41
N GLY A 7 10.73 2.67 -3.50
CA GLY A 7 9.51 3.48 -3.44
C GLY A 7 8.37 2.80 -2.67
N LEU A 8 8.12 1.51 -2.94
CA LEU A 8 7.08 0.74 -2.25
C LEU A 8 7.40 0.55 -0.76
N LYS A 9 8.67 0.32 -0.42
CA LYS A 9 9.14 0.25 0.98
C LYS A 9 8.96 1.58 1.70
N ALA A 10 9.30 2.69 1.05
CA ALA A 10 9.10 4.02 1.61
C ALA A 10 7.60 4.28 1.88
N ALA A 11 6.73 3.94 0.93
CA ALA A 11 5.28 4.07 1.06
C ALA A 11 4.72 3.27 2.23
N ARG A 12 5.13 2.01 2.40
CA ARG A 12 4.78 1.19 3.58
C ARG A 12 5.30 1.85 4.86
N ASN A 13 6.57 2.20 4.90
CA ASN A 13 7.21 2.73 6.11
C ASN A 13 6.55 4.04 6.58
N GLN A 14 6.04 4.87 5.66
CA GLN A 14 5.24 6.06 5.98
C GLN A 14 3.95 5.70 6.72
N LEU A 15 3.26 4.63 6.32
CA LEU A 15 2.06 4.13 7.01
C LEU A 15 2.39 3.48 8.36
N CYS A 16 3.49 2.74 8.45
CA CYS A 16 3.93 2.03 9.67
C CYS A 16 4.61 2.94 10.71
N THR A 17 4.74 4.25 10.43
CA THR A 17 5.31 5.19 11.38
C THR A 17 4.22 5.68 12.33
N GLY A 18 4.06 5.02 13.48
CA GLY A 18 2.99 5.34 14.45
C GLY A 18 2.98 6.78 15.00
N ALA A 19 4.08 7.54 14.84
CA ALA A 19 4.15 8.95 15.23
C ALA A 19 3.63 9.92 14.16
N CYS A 20 3.25 9.42 12.97
CA CYS A 20 2.83 10.23 11.84
C CYS A 20 1.39 9.88 11.43
N ILE A 21 0.61 10.92 11.13
CA ILE A 21 -0.68 10.80 10.46
C ILE A 21 -0.46 11.24 9.02
N LEU A 22 -0.80 10.38 8.07
CA LEU A 22 -0.86 10.77 6.67
C LEU A 22 -2.25 11.34 6.39
N SER A 23 -2.33 12.39 5.58
CA SER A 23 -3.59 13.00 5.20
C SER A 23 -3.72 12.96 3.68
N LEU A 24 -4.81 12.37 3.21
CA LEU A 24 -5.19 12.36 1.81
C LEU A 24 -6.45 13.22 1.66
N GLY A 25 -6.25 14.52 1.41
CA GLY A 25 -7.32 15.52 1.50
C GLY A 25 -7.85 15.62 2.93
N ASN A 26 -9.17 15.50 3.12
CA ASN A 26 -9.79 15.57 4.44
C ASN A 26 -9.82 14.24 5.20
N PHE A 27 -9.23 13.19 4.62
CA PHE A 27 -9.28 11.84 5.18
C PHE A 27 -7.90 11.47 5.73
N PRO A 28 -7.79 11.26 7.05
CA PRO A 28 -6.54 10.84 7.63
C PRO A 28 -6.34 9.33 7.47
N ILE A 29 -5.08 8.91 7.45
CA ILE A 29 -4.63 7.54 7.50
C ILE A 29 -3.75 7.41 8.73
N HIS A 30 -4.13 6.52 9.64
CA HIS A 30 -3.45 6.28 10.89
C HIS A 30 -2.88 4.86 10.92
N PHE A 31 -1.76 4.68 11.62
CA PHE A 31 -1.16 3.35 11.77
C PHE A 31 -2.13 2.30 12.34
N GLN A 32 -3.04 2.71 13.24
CA GLN A 32 -4.06 1.81 13.80
C GLN A 32 -4.92 1.15 12.72
N MET A 33 -5.23 1.85 11.63
CA MET A 33 -6.01 1.27 10.53
C MET A 33 -5.31 0.06 9.90
N LEU A 34 -3.97 0.07 9.82
CA LEU A 34 -3.21 -1.09 9.35
C LEU A 34 -3.17 -2.21 10.38
N LEU A 35 -3.07 -1.88 11.67
CA LEU A 35 -3.11 -2.89 12.73
C LEU A 35 -4.46 -3.62 12.72
N ASP A 36 -5.55 -2.89 12.57
CA ASP A 36 -6.90 -3.47 12.50
C ASP A 36 -7.02 -4.41 11.30
N VAL A 37 -6.52 -3.99 10.12
CA VAL A 37 -6.47 -4.82 8.91
C VAL A 37 -5.63 -6.08 9.13
N ALA A 38 -4.48 -6.00 9.80
CA ALA A 38 -3.60 -7.14 10.05
C ALA A 38 -4.09 -8.08 11.16
N ASP A 39 -4.97 -7.61 12.05
CA ASP A 39 -5.56 -8.41 13.12
C ASP A 39 -6.81 -9.18 12.68
N HIS A 40 -7.41 -8.81 11.55
CA HIS A 40 -8.61 -9.47 11.06
C HIS A 40 -8.32 -10.94 10.65
N PRO A 41 -9.15 -11.92 11.06
CA PRO A 41 -8.87 -13.35 10.86
C PRO A 41 -8.80 -13.81 9.40
N LEU A 42 -9.43 -13.04 8.48
CA LEU A 42 -9.42 -13.32 7.04
C LEU A 42 -8.42 -12.46 6.25
N THR A 43 -7.56 -11.71 6.94
CA THR A 43 -6.62 -10.80 6.29
C THR A 43 -5.57 -11.57 5.48
N PRO A 44 -5.16 -11.05 4.31
CA PRO A 44 -4.04 -11.60 3.55
C PRO A 44 -2.67 -11.22 4.14
N LEU A 45 -2.63 -10.36 5.16
CA LEU A 45 -1.42 -9.92 5.83
C LEU A 45 -1.02 -10.83 6.99
N PHE A 46 0.25 -10.80 7.36
CA PHE A 46 0.69 -11.33 8.64
C PHE A 46 0.87 -10.19 9.65
N GLN A 47 0.75 -10.48 10.94
CA GLN A 47 1.03 -9.49 11.99
C GLN A 47 2.43 -8.86 11.85
N HIS A 48 3.44 -9.64 11.45
CA HIS A 48 4.79 -9.14 11.20
C HIS A 48 4.93 -8.26 9.95
N ASP A 49 3.89 -8.16 9.12
CA ASP A 49 3.86 -7.27 7.95
C ASP A 49 3.59 -5.82 8.34
N VAL A 50 3.04 -5.60 9.53
CA VAL A 50 2.63 -4.28 10.03
C VAL A 50 3.29 -3.93 11.36
N ASP A 51 3.41 -4.89 12.30
CA ASP A 51 4.13 -4.70 13.56
C ASP A 51 5.55 -5.28 13.48
N ARG A 52 6.51 -4.58 14.09
CA ARG A 52 7.95 -4.95 14.12
C ARG A 52 8.53 -5.34 12.74
N VAL A 53 8.05 -4.66 11.70
CA VAL A 53 8.40 -4.93 10.31
C VAL A 53 9.90 -4.80 10.06
N ASP A 54 10.47 -5.77 9.34
CA ASP A 54 11.76 -5.57 8.69
C ASP A 54 11.64 -4.49 7.60
N LYS A 55 12.22 -3.32 7.86
CA LYS A 55 12.15 -2.16 6.96
C LYS A 55 12.76 -2.42 5.58
N GLN A 56 13.58 -3.46 5.42
CA GLN A 56 14.20 -3.83 4.15
C GLN A 56 13.45 -4.93 3.39
N ASP A 57 12.48 -5.61 4.01
CA ASP A 57 11.76 -6.71 3.36
C ASP A 57 10.81 -6.19 2.27
N ASP A 58 11.17 -6.51 1.02
CA ASP A 58 10.38 -6.22 -0.17
C ASP A 58 9.09 -7.05 -0.21
N CYS A 59 9.11 -8.30 0.27
CA CYS A 59 7.97 -9.21 0.21
C CYS A 59 6.80 -8.69 1.06
N THR A 60 7.10 -8.20 2.27
CA THR A 60 6.13 -7.54 3.13
C THR A 60 5.50 -6.32 2.46
N ALA A 61 6.31 -5.47 1.83
CA ALA A 61 5.80 -4.31 1.11
C ALA A 61 4.91 -4.74 -0.08
N SER A 62 5.34 -5.75 -0.85
CA SER A 62 4.54 -6.30 -1.93
C SER A 62 3.20 -6.88 -1.47
N ARG A 63 3.15 -7.60 -0.33
CA ARG A 63 1.88 -8.09 0.24
C ARG A 63 0.94 -6.96 0.64
N LEU A 64 1.44 -5.92 1.31
CA LEU A 64 0.62 -4.79 1.73
C LEU A 64 -0.07 -4.09 0.56
N PHE A 65 0.65 -3.92 -0.56
CA PHE A 65 0.13 -3.26 -1.76
C PHE A 65 -0.43 -4.24 -2.80
N ALA A 66 -0.56 -5.52 -2.46
CA ALA A 66 -1.13 -6.51 -3.34
C ALA A 66 -2.64 -6.28 -3.54
N LYS A 67 -3.15 -6.77 -4.68
CA LYS A 67 -4.57 -6.69 -5.02
C LYS A 67 -5.43 -7.33 -3.93
N GLU A 68 -5.00 -8.46 -3.39
CA GLU A 68 -5.72 -9.20 -2.36
C GLU A 68 -5.93 -8.35 -1.10
N THR A 69 -4.90 -7.59 -0.68
CA THR A 69 -4.98 -6.69 0.48
C THR A 69 -5.87 -5.49 0.18
N LEU A 70 -5.79 -4.93 -1.03
CA LEU A 70 -6.69 -3.85 -1.44
C LEU A 70 -8.15 -4.30 -1.46
N ASP A 71 -8.44 -5.43 -2.12
CA ASP A 71 -9.79 -6.00 -2.20
C ASP A 71 -10.31 -6.29 -0.79
N PHE A 72 -9.49 -6.92 0.06
CA PHE A 72 -9.84 -7.16 1.46
C PHE A 72 -10.18 -5.86 2.22
N THR A 73 -9.34 -4.82 2.07
CA THR A 73 -9.56 -3.51 2.71
C THR A 73 -10.86 -2.86 2.22
N LEU A 74 -11.15 -2.92 0.91
CA LEU A 74 -12.37 -2.37 0.33
C LEU A 74 -13.64 -3.06 0.84
N HIS A 75 -13.59 -4.38 1.08
CA HIS A 75 -14.76 -5.14 1.54
C HIS A 75 -14.99 -5.02 3.06
N HIS A 76 -13.92 -5.05 3.86
CA HIS A 76 -14.03 -5.11 5.32
C HIS A 76 -13.85 -3.76 6.03
N TYR A 77 -13.22 -2.78 5.36
CA TYR A 77 -12.92 -1.45 5.90
C TYR A 77 -13.33 -0.36 4.90
N SER A 78 -14.56 -0.48 4.38
CA SER A 78 -15.11 0.46 3.38
C SER A 78 -15.23 1.91 3.88
N ASP A 79 -15.19 2.11 5.20
CA ASP A 79 -15.13 3.40 5.89
C ASP A 79 -13.73 4.02 5.95
N HIS A 80 -12.71 3.33 5.42
CA HIS A 80 -11.33 3.81 5.31
C HIS A 80 -10.94 4.16 3.86
N PRO A 81 -11.66 5.07 3.17
CA PRO A 81 -11.47 5.31 1.74
C PRO A 81 -10.07 5.84 1.40
N ALA A 82 -9.45 6.60 2.31
CA ALA A 82 -8.09 7.10 2.10
C ALA A 82 -7.04 5.99 2.14
N LEU A 83 -7.19 5.00 3.03
CA LEU A 83 -6.28 3.86 3.07
C LEU A 83 -6.38 3.06 1.78
N SER A 84 -7.60 2.71 1.34
CA SER A 84 -7.81 2.01 0.06
C SER A 84 -7.26 2.82 -1.12
N SER A 85 -7.50 4.13 -1.16
CA SER A 85 -6.97 5.00 -2.23
C SER A 85 -5.44 5.03 -2.24
N TYR A 86 -4.82 5.07 -1.06
CA TYR A 86 -3.36 5.05 -0.91
C TYR A 86 -2.76 3.72 -1.38
N LEU A 87 -3.33 2.59 -0.94
CA LEU A 87 -2.93 1.25 -1.36
C LEU A 87 -3.09 1.08 -2.88
N PHE A 88 -4.23 1.49 -3.43
CA PHE A 88 -4.51 1.43 -4.86
C PHE A 88 -3.51 2.27 -5.68
N THR A 89 -3.31 3.54 -5.30
CA THR A 89 -2.49 4.46 -6.09
C THR A 89 -1.03 4.02 -6.12
N LEU A 90 -0.45 3.70 -4.96
CA LEU A 90 0.95 3.34 -4.87
C LEU A 90 1.23 1.91 -5.33
N GLY A 91 0.32 0.97 -5.09
CA GLY A 91 0.41 -0.39 -5.62
C GLY A 91 0.44 -0.39 -7.15
N ASN A 92 -0.56 0.24 -7.78
CA ASN A 92 -0.63 0.32 -9.25
C ASN A 92 0.53 1.10 -9.86
N LEU A 93 1.01 2.17 -9.21
CA LEU A 93 2.15 2.94 -9.69
C LEU A 93 3.41 2.06 -9.80
N ILE A 94 3.70 1.27 -8.76
CA ILE A 94 4.88 0.41 -8.73
C ILE A 94 4.71 -0.80 -9.66
N ASP A 95 3.52 -1.41 -9.71
CA ASP A 95 3.21 -2.50 -10.63
C ASP A 95 3.38 -2.07 -12.09
N ALA A 96 2.82 -0.91 -12.47
CA ALA A 96 2.98 -0.34 -13.80
C ALA A 96 4.46 -0.06 -14.11
N TRP A 97 5.21 0.49 -13.15
CA TRP A 97 6.63 0.77 -13.33
C TRP A 97 7.43 -0.50 -13.61
N GLN A 98 7.19 -1.59 -12.87
CA GLN A 98 7.91 -2.85 -13.01
C GLN A 98 7.43 -3.72 -14.17
N HIS A 99 6.27 -3.43 -14.74
CA HIS A 99 5.69 -4.21 -15.83
C HIS A 99 6.58 -4.18 -17.07
N ARG A 100 7.11 -5.33 -17.52
CA ARG A 100 8.12 -5.39 -18.59
C ARG A 100 7.56 -5.27 -20.00
N SER A 101 6.30 -5.64 -20.21
CA SER A 101 5.63 -5.65 -21.51
C SER A 101 4.81 -4.40 -21.82
N LEU A 102 4.46 -3.57 -20.82
CA LEU A 102 3.71 -2.34 -21.05
C LEU A 102 4.57 -1.28 -21.70
N SER A 103 3.99 -0.60 -22.70
CA SER A 103 4.58 0.60 -23.28
C SER A 103 4.66 1.73 -22.25
N HIS A 104 5.55 2.69 -22.46
CA HIS A 104 5.67 3.84 -21.55
C HIS A 104 4.38 4.64 -21.43
N SER A 105 3.59 4.75 -22.50
CA SER A 105 2.32 5.47 -22.47
C SER A 105 1.27 4.75 -21.60
N GLU A 106 1.22 3.42 -21.63
CA GLU A 106 0.35 2.62 -20.76
C GLU A 106 0.76 2.74 -19.30
N ARG A 107 2.06 2.69 -19.00
CA ARG A 107 2.56 2.87 -17.63
C ARG A 107 2.18 4.24 -17.06
N VAL A 108 2.34 5.30 -17.86
CA VAL A 108 1.94 6.67 -17.47
C VAL A 108 0.43 6.76 -17.27
N LYS A 109 -0.38 6.13 -18.13
CA LYS A 109 -1.84 6.10 -17.96
C LYS A 109 -2.26 5.40 -16.68
N ILE A 110 -1.60 4.30 -16.29
CA ILE A 110 -1.91 3.61 -15.02
C ILE A 110 -1.47 4.47 -13.84
N ALA A 111 -0.27 5.06 -13.90
CA ALA A 111 0.25 5.94 -12.85
C ALA A 111 -0.60 7.19 -12.60
N LEU A 112 -1.25 7.72 -13.64
CA LEU A 112 -2.06 8.94 -13.57
C LEU A 112 -3.58 8.69 -13.56
N ARG A 113 -4.03 7.44 -13.64
CA ARG A 113 -5.43 7.07 -13.39
C ARG A 113 -5.65 7.00 -11.88
N THR A 114 -5.69 8.17 -11.27
CA THR A 114 -6.23 8.41 -9.92
C THR A 114 -7.60 9.04 -10.04
#